data_AF-A0A1B6G3B0-F1
#
_entry.id   AF-A0A1B6G3B0-F1
#
_cell.length_a   1.000
_cell.length_b   1.000
_cell.length_c   1.000
_cell.angle_alpha   90.00
_cell.angle_beta   90.00
_cell.angle_gamma   90.00
#
_symmetry.space_group_name_H-M   'P 1'
#
loop_
_entity.id
_entity.type
_entity.pdbx_description
1 polymer ?
#
loop_
_entity_poly.entity_id
_entity_poly.type
_entity_poly.pdbx_seq_one_letter_code
_entity_poly.pdbx_strand_id
1 'polypeptide(L)'
;FPEFPSHVSVENDASLAKTACSVGHVCKRRIEKYSKCSQLTHDCVQMFNVVVSNELTSVLNKNNSLRTSVNKSTETIIECVVRGQKSVQNLTGSKSSSHVDWKRQLESLKKKLVDDLALSIQQLHTKHVSEQALSEEWSNLVRDKECLTKTRAAARSRTYI
;
A
#
# COMPACT_ATOMS: atom_id res chain seq x y z
N PHE A 1 41.69 10.95 4.31
CA PHE A 1 42.09 12.24 4.91
C PHE A 1 43.59 12.36 4.71
N PRO A 2 44.17 13.55 4.44
CA PRO A 2 45.62 13.65 4.22
C PRO A 2 46.41 13.18 5.45
N GLU A 3 47.54 12.52 5.23
CA GLU A 3 48.46 12.18 6.31
C GLU A 3 49.10 13.45 6.87
N PHE A 4 49.18 13.52 8.20
CA PHE A 4 49.83 14.62 8.87
C PHE A 4 51.34 14.34 8.95
N PRO A 5 52.21 15.24 8.45
CA PRO A 5 53.65 15.14 8.62
C PRO A 5 54.03 15.14 10.11
N SER A 6 55.09 14.41 10.45
CA SER A 6 55.63 14.37 11.82
C SER A 6 56.41 15.62 12.23
N HIS A 7 56.64 16.55 11.30
CA HIS A 7 57.39 17.77 11.51
C HIS A 7 56.49 19.00 11.33
N VAL A 8 56.61 19.96 12.24
CA VAL A 8 55.84 21.21 12.22
C VAL A 8 56.40 22.13 11.13
N SER A 9 55.55 22.53 10.18
CA SER A 9 55.87 23.51 9.13
C SER A 9 54.62 24.33 8.84
N VAL A 10 54.72 25.65 9.02
CA VAL A 10 53.58 26.56 8.91
C VAL A 10 52.94 26.49 7.52
N GLU A 11 53.74 26.41 6.46
CA GLU A 11 53.28 26.34 5.08
C GLU A 11 52.57 25.02 4.79
N ASN A 12 53.16 23.90 5.26
CA ASN A 12 52.56 22.58 5.10
C ASN A 12 51.26 22.46 5.91
N ASP A 13 51.26 22.93 7.15
CA ASP A 13 50.10 22.91 8.04
C ASP A 13 48.95 23.76 7.47
N ALA A 14 49.26 24.94 6.92
CA ALA A 14 48.27 25.79 6.26
C ALA A 14 47.67 25.12 5.00
N SER A 15 48.51 24.48 4.17
CA SER A 15 48.06 23.76 2.98
C SER A 15 47.21 22.53 3.32
N LEU A 16 47.62 21.77 4.34
CA LEU A 16 46.88 20.63 4.87
C LEU A 16 45.54 21.05 5.47
N ALA A 17 45.50 22.12 6.26
CA ALA A 17 44.27 22.66 6.81
C ALA A 17 43.28 23.08 5.72
N LYS A 18 43.76 23.74 4.65
CA LYS A 18 42.92 24.11 3.49
C LYS A 18 42.34 22.88 2.80
N THR A 19 43.16 21.85 2.59
CA THR A 19 42.74 20.58 1.96
C THR A 19 41.74 19.84 2.84
N ALA A 20 42.02 19.72 4.14
CA ALA A 20 41.14 19.10 5.13
C ALA A 20 39.78 19.81 5.18
N CYS A 21 39.76 21.15 5.20
CA CYS A 21 38.54 21.94 5.19
C CYS A 21 37.73 21.74 3.90
N SER A 22 38.40 21.70 2.74
CA SER A 22 37.76 21.40 1.45
C SER A 22 37.09 20.02 1.45
N VAL A 23 37.81 18.99 1.89
CA VAL A 23 37.27 17.62 2.04
C VAL A 23 36.11 17.59 3.03
N GLY A 24 36.24 18.29 4.17
CA GLY A 24 35.19 18.47 5.16
C GLY A 24 33.92 19.01 4.54
N HIS A 25 33.99 20.13 3.83
CA HIS A 25 32.84 20.72 3.14
C HIS A 25 32.16 19.77 2.14
N VAL A 26 32.94 18.98 1.39
CA VAL A 26 32.40 17.95 0.49
C VAL A 26 31.66 16.86 1.27
N CYS A 27 32.26 16.35 2.36
CA CYS A 27 31.63 15.37 3.24
C CYS A 27 30.33 15.89 3.85
N LYS A 28 30.30 17.13 4.36
CA LYS A 28 29.08 17.75 4.90
C LYS A 28 27.97 17.85 3.87
N ARG A 29 28.26 18.37 2.66
CA ARG A 29 27.25 18.44 1.58
C ARG A 29 26.68 17.06 1.25
N ARG A 30 27.53 16.03 1.24
CA ARG A 30 27.12 14.65 0.98
C ARG A 30 26.24 14.10 2.10
N ILE A 31 26.60 14.34 3.37
CA ILE A 31 25.78 13.95 4.53
C ILE A 31 24.43 14.67 4.48
N GLU A 32 24.39 15.98 4.26
CA GLU A 32 23.15 16.75 4.15
C GLU A 32 22.23 16.21 3.03
N LYS A 33 22.81 15.91 1.86
CA LYS A 33 22.08 15.29 0.74
C LYS A 33 21.50 13.93 1.13
N TYR A 34 22.30 13.03 1.70
CA TYR A 34 21.82 11.69 2.07
C TYR A 34 20.81 11.72 3.22
N SER A 35 20.98 12.59 4.22
CA SER A 35 19.97 12.82 5.26
C SER A 35 18.64 13.26 4.65
N LYS A 36 18.66 14.14 3.65
CA LYS A 36 17.43 14.58 2.98
C LYS A 36 16.80 13.47 2.14
N CYS A 37 17.60 12.71 1.38
CA CYS A 37 17.11 11.55 0.64
C CYS A 37 16.48 10.51 1.58
N SER A 38 17.15 10.17 2.68
CA SER A 38 16.61 9.24 3.68
C SER A 38 15.26 9.70 4.23
N GLN A 39 15.14 10.98 4.60
CA GLN A 39 13.88 11.56 5.06
C GLN A 39 12.78 11.41 4.00
N LEU A 40 13.03 11.85 2.76
CA LEU A 40 12.06 11.78 1.68
C LEU A 40 11.62 10.34 1.39
N THR A 41 12.54 9.37 1.46
CA THR A 41 12.18 7.96 1.29
C THR A 41 11.22 7.49 2.39
N HIS A 42 11.47 7.85 3.65
CA HIS A 42 10.53 7.53 4.74
C HIS A 42 9.17 8.19 4.51
N ASP A 43 9.14 9.46 4.12
CA ASP A 43 7.91 10.20 3.85
C ASP A 43 7.13 9.60 2.66
N CYS A 44 7.83 9.14 1.62
CA CYS A 44 7.22 8.48 0.47
C CYS A 44 6.57 7.15 0.84
N VAL A 45 7.23 6.31 1.64
CA VAL A 45 6.64 5.04 2.12
C VAL A 45 5.45 5.31 3.04
N GLN A 46 5.62 6.28 3.94
CA GLN A 46 4.58 7.14 4.52
C GLN A 46 3.30 7.22 3.69
N MET A 47 3.39 8.06 2.67
CA MET A 47 2.29 8.43 1.81
C MET A 47 1.76 7.24 1.01
N PHE A 48 2.63 6.36 0.54
CA PHE A 48 2.23 5.17 -0.20
C PHE A 48 1.29 4.29 0.62
N ASN A 49 1.62 4.05 1.90
CA ASN A 49 0.76 3.26 2.78
C ASN A 49 -0.62 3.91 3.00
N VAL A 50 -0.67 5.23 3.11
CA VAL A 50 -1.94 5.97 3.19
C VAL A 50 -2.76 5.80 1.91
N VAL A 51 -2.14 5.97 0.73
CA VAL A 51 -2.82 5.83 -0.56
C VAL A 51 -3.37 4.41 -0.74
N VAL A 52 -2.53 3.39 -0.52
CA VAL A 52 -2.96 1.97 -0.61
C VAL A 52 -4.12 1.70 0.35
N SER A 53 -4.06 2.22 1.57
CA SER A 53 -5.13 2.03 2.55
C SER A 53 -6.45 2.65 2.11
N ASN A 54 -6.39 3.88 1.58
CA ASN A 54 -7.56 4.58 1.07
C ASN A 54 -8.17 3.86 -0.13
N GLU A 55 -7.34 3.40 -1.08
CA GLU A 55 -7.81 2.69 -2.27
C GLU A 55 -8.41 1.32 -1.90
N LEU A 56 -7.79 0.55 -1.01
CA LEU A 56 -8.34 -0.73 -0.54
C LEU A 56 -9.66 -0.54 0.22
N THR A 57 -9.76 0.50 1.04
CA THR A 57 -11.02 0.84 1.74
C THR A 57 -12.11 1.24 0.73
N SER A 58 -11.77 2.04 -0.28
CA SER A 58 -12.66 2.44 -1.36
C SER A 58 -13.17 1.22 -2.16
N VAL A 59 -12.27 0.31 -2.53
CA VAL A 59 -12.62 -0.93 -3.24
C VAL A 59 -13.49 -1.84 -2.39
N LEU A 60 -13.20 -1.99 -1.09
CA LEU A 60 -14.03 -2.76 -0.16
C LEU A 60 -15.45 -2.19 -0.07
N ASN A 61 -15.58 -0.87 0.04
CA ASN A 61 -16.88 -0.20 0.08
C ASN A 61 -17.67 -0.37 -1.22
N LYS A 62 -17.02 -0.22 -2.38
CA LYS A 62 -17.63 -0.48 -3.69
C LYS A 62 -18.09 -1.93 -3.83
N ASN A 63 -17.27 -2.88 -3.39
CA ASN A 63 -17.63 -4.30 -3.40
C ASN A 63 -18.83 -4.61 -2.49
N ASN A 64 -18.87 -4.01 -1.29
CA ASN A 64 -20.02 -4.15 -0.39
C ASN A 64 -21.30 -3.59 -1.02
N SER A 65 -21.22 -2.43 -1.67
CA SER A 65 -22.34 -1.84 -2.40
C SER A 65 -22.81 -2.72 -3.56
N LEU A 66 -21.87 -3.24 -4.35
CA LEU A 66 -22.15 -4.15 -5.46
C LEU A 66 -22.83 -5.42 -4.96
N ARG A 67 -22.31 -6.04 -3.89
CA ARG A 67 -22.90 -7.21 -3.25
C ARG A 67 -24.35 -6.97 -2.86
N THR A 68 -24.65 -5.86 -2.19
CA THR A 68 -26.02 -5.51 -1.81
C THR A 68 -26.92 -5.31 -3.03
N SER A 69 -26.42 -4.63 -4.07
CA SER A 69 -27.16 -4.40 -5.32
C SER A 69 -27.47 -5.71 -6.06
N VAL A 70 -26.47 -6.57 -6.24
CA VAL A 70 -26.60 -7.87 -6.90
C VAL A 70 -27.57 -8.77 -6.14
N ASN A 71 -27.50 -8.81 -4.81
CA ASN A 71 -28.43 -9.57 -3.98
C ASN A 71 -29.88 -9.12 -4.21
N LYS A 72 -30.13 -7.81 -4.15
CA LYS A 72 -31.47 -7.24 -4.36
C LYS A 72 -32.00 -7.51 -5.77
N SER A 73 -31.16 -7.35 -6.79
CA SER A 73 -31.54 -7.65 -8.18
C SER A 73 -31.82 -9.14 -8.39
N THR A 74 -31.02 -10.01 -7.76
CA THR A 74 -31.21 -11.47 -7.81
C THR A 74 -32.55 -11.88 -7.20
N GLU A 75 -32.89 -11.36 -6.02
CA GLU A 75 -34.18 -11.58 -5.37
C GLU A 75 -35.34 -11.13 -6.25
N THR A 76 -35.26 -9.92 -6.81
CA THR A 76 -36.29 -9.36 -7.69
C THR A 76 -36.51 -10.24 -8.94
N ILE A 77 -35.43 -10.70 -9.58
CA ILE A 77 -35.51 -11.55 -10.78
C ILE A 77 -36.14 -12.90 -10.42
N ILE A 78 -35.73 -13.52 -9.31
CA ILE A 78 -36.31 -14.79 -8.84
C ILE A 78 -37.82 -14.64 -8.63
N GLU A 79 -38.26 -13.57 -7.96
CA GLU A 79 -39.68 -13.29 -7.75
C GLU A 79 -40.44 -13.13 -9.07
N CYS A 80 -39.90 -12.36 -10.02
CA CYS A 80 -40.50 -12.17 -11.34
C CYS A 80 -40.61 -13.48 -12.12
N VAL A 81 -39.57 -14.31 -12.12
CA VAL A 81 -39.53 -15.59 -12.83
C VAL A 81 -40.52 -16.57 -12.21
N VAL A 82 -40.52 -16.73 -10.89
CA VAL A 82 -41.45 -17.62 -10.17
C VAL A 82 -42.90 -17.19 -10.42
N ARG A 83 -43.18 -15.88 -10.36
CA ARG A 83 -44.51 -15.35 -10.66
C ARG A 83 -44.92 -15.62 -12.10
N GLY A 84 -44.02 -15.35 -13.05
CA GLY A 84 -44.26 -15.61 -14.48
C GLY A 84 -44.53 -17.08 -14.76
N GLN A 85 -43.75 -17.98 -14.18
CA GLN A 85 -43.95 -19.44 -14.29
C GLN A 85 -45.30 -19.86 -13.73
N LYS A 86 -45.70 -19.36 -12.56
CA LYS A 86 -47.02 -19.62 -11.98
C LYS A 86 -48.16 -19.12 -12.89
N SER A 87 -48.02 -17.92 -13.46
CA SER A 87 -49.00 -17.38 -14.41
C SER A 87 -49.12 -18.22 -15.68
N VAL A 88 -48.00 -18.66 -16.26
CA VAL A 88 -48.00 -19.54 -17.45
C VAL A 88 -48.61 -20.91 -17.14
N GLN A 89 -48.30 -21.48 -15.98
CA GLN A 89 -48.87 -22.76 -15.55
C GLN A 89 -50.39 -22.67 -15.37
N ASN A 90 -50.89 -21.58 -14.79
CA ASN A 90 -52.33 -21.33 -14.66
C ASN A 90 -53.04 -21.18 -16.01
N LEU A 91 -52.39 -20.56 -17.00
CA LEU A 91 -52.98 -20.32 -18.33
C LEU A 91 -52.94 -21.56 -19.24
N THR A 92 -51.89 -22.37 -19.16
CA THR A 92 -51.66 -23.48 -20.09
C THR A 92 -52.11 -24.84 -19.54
N GLY A 93 -52.39 -24.95 -18.25
CA GLY A 93 -52.68 -26.22 -17.57
C GLY A 93 -51.53 -27.24 -17.60
N SER A 94 -50.39 -26.87 -18.19
CA SER A 94 -49.24 -27.74 -18.41
C SER A 94 -48.41 -27.85 -17.14
N LYS A 95 -48.27 -29.06 -16.60
CA LYS A 95 -47.28 -29.41 -15.57
C LYS A 95 -45.90 -29.67 -16.21
N SER A 96 -45.46 -28.79 -17.12
CA SER A 96 -44.22 -28.97 -17.88
C SER A 96 -43.05 -29.32 -16.95
N SER A 97 -42.44 -30.48 -17.20
CA SER A 97 -41.39 -31.11 -16.41
C SER A 97 -40.00 -30.48 -16.60
N SER A 98 -39.80 -29.59 -17.58
CA SER A 98 -38.50 -28.95 -17.85
C SER A 98 -38.40 -27.60 -17.15
N HIS A 99 -38.58 -27.59 -15.83
CA HIS A 99 -38.47 -26.38 -15.06
C HIS A 99 -36.99 -26.08 -14.80
N VAL A 100 -36.40 -25.17 -15.58
CA VAL A 100 -35.09 -24.60 -15.25
C VAL A 100 -35.19 -24.00 -13.86
N ASP A 101 -34.36 -24.49 -12.93
CA ASP A 101 -34.26 -23.95 -11.58
C ASP A 101 -33.46 -22.65 -11.60
N TRP A 102 -34.13 -21.59 -12.05
CA TRP A 102 -33.56 -20.24 -12.16
C TRP A 102 -33.03 -19.73 -10.83
N LYS A 103 -33.65 -20.13 -9.71
CA LYS A 103 -33.16 -19.79 -8.37
C LYS A 103 -31.77 -20.37 -8.16
N ARG A 104 -31.58 -21.67 -8.42
CA ARG A 104 -30.28 -22.32 -8.25
C ARG A 104 -29.22 -21.79 -9.22
N GLN A 105 -29.58 -21.51 -10.48
CA GLN A 105 -28.64 -20.94 -11.44
C GLN A 105 -28.18 -19.53 -11.06
N LEU A 106 -29.12 -18.66 -10.66
CA LEU A 106 -28.82 -17.28 -10.32
C LEU A 106 -28.04 -17.17 -9.01
N GLU A 107 -28.36 -17.99 -8.01
CA GLU A 107 -27.55 -18.10 -6.78
C GLU A 107 -26.13 -18.62 -7.07
N SER A 108 -25.98 -19.58 -8.00
CA SER A 108 -24.65 -20.04 -8.41
C SER A 108 -23.82 -18.95 -9.10
N LEU A 109 -24.45 -18.11 -9.93
CA LEU A 109 -23.77 -16.99 -10.61
C LEU A 109 -23.41 -15.89 -9.60
N LYS A 110 -24.34 -15.54 -8.71
CA LYS A 110 -24.12 -14.62 -7.59
C LYS A 110 -22.93 -15.05 -6.75
N LYS A 111 -22.88 -16.32 -6.34
CA LYS A 111 -21.77 -16.87 -5.55
C LYS A 111 -20.42 -16.68 -6.26
N LYS A 112 -20.33 -17.05 -7.54
CA LYS A 112 -19.09 -16.89 -8.33
C LYS A 112 -18.67 -15.42 -8.52
N LEU A 113 -19.64 -14.52 -8.70
CA LEU A 113 -19.36 -13.11 -8.98
C LEU A 113 -18.97 -12.34 -7.71
N VAL A 114 -19.67 -12.59 -6.61
CA VAL A 114 -19.61 -11.74 -5.42
C VAL A 114 -18.76 -12.34 -4.32
N ASP A 115 -18.89 -13.64 -4.04
CA ASP A 115 -18.27 -14.21 -2.84
C ASP A 115 -16.76 -14.38 -3.02
N ASP A 116 -16.33 -14.83 -4.21
CA ASP A 116 -14.90 -15.02 -4.51
C ASP A 116 -14.17 -13.67 -4.54
N LEU A 117 -14.75 -12.67 -5.22
CA LEU A 117 -14.18 -11.32 -5.30
C LEU A 117 -14.18 -10.63 -3.93
N ALA A 118 -15.25 -10.77 -3.14
CA ALA A 118 -15.35 -10.19 -1.82
C ALA A 118 -14.29 -10.74 -0.87
N LEU A 119 -14.04 -12.05 -0.94
CA LEU A 119 -13.05 -12.69 -0.09
C LEU A 119 -11.63 -12.18 -0.41
N SER A 120 -11.26 -12.10 -1.69
CA SER A 120 -9.95 -11.56 -2.09
C SER A 120 -9.77 -10.09 -1.68
N ILE A 121 -10.80 -9.25 -1.87
CA ILE A 121 -10.75 -7.83 -1.47
C ILE A 121 -10.63 -7.71 0.06
N GLN A 122 -11.37 -8.51 0.82
CA GLN A 122 -11.32 -8.51 2.27
C GLN A 122 -9.95 -8.97 2.79
N GLN A 123 -9.36 -10.01 2.19
CA GLN A 123 -8.00 -10.46 2.51
C GLN A 123 -6.96 -9.36 2.28
N LEU A 124 -7.00 -8.70 1.12
CA LEU A 124 -6.09 -7.59 0.81
C LEU A 124 -6.27 -6.42 1.79
N HIS A 125 -7.51 -6.07 2.10
CA HIS A 125 -7.82 -5.01 3.06
C HIS A 125 -7.29 -5.37 4.46
N THR A 126 -7.57 -6.58 4.97
CA THR A 126 -7.08 -7.01 6.28
C THR A 126 -5.56 -6.96 6.34
N LYS A 127 -4.87 -7.55 5.36
CA LYS A 127 -3.41 -7.60 5.32
C LYS A 127 -2.75 -6.22 5.29
N HIS A 128 -3.24 -5.32 4.45
CA HIS A 128 -2.54 -4.05 4.20
C HIS A 128 -3.07 -2.88 5.02
N VAL A 129 -4.33 -2.92 5.46
CA VAL A 129 -4.97 -1.84 6.24
C VAL A 129 -5.02 -2.20 7.72
N SER A 130 -5.54 -3.38 8.08
CA SER A 130 -5.69 -3.78 9.49
C SER A 130 -4.37 -4.22 10.11
N GLU A 131 -3.62 -5.06 9.40
CA GLU A 131 -2.32 -5.58 9.86
C GLU A 131 -1.14 -4.66 9.49
N GLN A 132 -1.37 -3.64 8.66
CA GLN A 132 -0.34 -2.67 8.25
C GLN A 132 0.95 -3.31 7.69
N ALA A 133 0.83 -4.45 6.99
CA ALA A 133 1.97 -5.28 6.59
C ALA A 133 3.08 -4.52 5.84
N LEU A 134 2.73 -3.50 5.03
CA LEU A 134 3.71 -2.69 4.29
C LEU A 134 4.55 -1.81 5.22
N SER A 135 3.95 -1.26 6.27
CA SER A 135 4.66 -0.48 7.29
C SER A 135 5.62 -1.37 8.08
N GLU A 136 5.21 -2.59 8.40
CA GLU A 136 6.05 -3.56 9.10
C GLU A 136 7.21 -4.04 8.23
N GLU A 137 6.93 -4.39 6.97
CA GLU A 137 7.95 -4.81 6.00
C GLU A 137 9.01 -3.71 5.80
N TRP A 138 8.56 -2.46 5.64
CA TRP A 138 9.47 -1.33 5.57
C TRP A 138 10.31 -1.20 6.85
N SER A 139 9.66 -1.23 8.02
CA SER A 139 10.34 -1.12 9.31
C SER A 139 11.39 -2.20 9.51
N ASN A 140 11.10 -3.43 9.07
CA ASN A 140 12.03 -4.55 9.08
C ASN A 140 13.22 -4.33 8.12
N LEU A 141 12.98 -3.83 6.91
CA LEU A 141 14.03 -3.57 5.91
C LEU A 141 15.02 -2.48 6.36
N VAL A 142 14.55 -1.48 7.09
CA VAL A 142 15.39 -0.39 7.61
C VAL A 142 15.84 -0.56 9.06
N ARG A 143 15.43 -1.62 9.76
CA ARG A 143 15.75 -1.82 11.19
C ARG A 143 17.25 -1.79 11.48
N ASP A 144 18.03 -2.48 10.65
CA ASP A 144 19.47 -2.64 10.85
C ASP A 144 20.28 -1.54 10.12
N LYS A 145 19.59 -0.54 9.54
CA LYS A 145 20.20 0.59 8.83
C LYS A 145 20.11 1.84 9.66
N GLU A 146 21.24 2.53 9.83
CA GLU A 146 21.27 3.80 10.56
C GLU A 146 20.48 4.87 9.79
N CYS A 147 19.38 5.35 10.37
CA CYS A 147 18.61 6.43 9.78
C CYS A 147 19.31 7.77 10.04
N LEU A 148 19.91 8.32 8.99
CA LEU A 148 20.65 9.59 9.04
C LEU A 148 19.83 10.77 9.55
N THR A 149 18.51 10.72 9.37
CA THR A 149 17.58 11.71 9.91
C THR A 149 17.41 11.55 11.42
N LYS A 150 17.24 10.32 11.92
CA LYS A 150 17.11 10.03 13.36
C LYS A 150 18.39 10.38 14.12
N THR A 151 19.55 10.11 13.54
CA THR A 151 20.85 10.42 14.17
C THR A 151 21.27 11.88 14.01
N ARG A 152 20.42 12.70 13.38
CA ARG A 152 20.65 14.13 13.11
C ARG A 152 21.99 14.36 12.41
N ALA A 153 22.38 13.44 11.52
CA ALA A 153 23.71 13.43 10.87
C ALA A 153 24.00 14.76 10.16
N ALA A 154 23.02 15.34 9.47
CA ALA A 154 23.14 16.67 8.86
C ALA A 154 23.46 17.77 9.89
N ALA A 155 22.75 17.81 11.02
CA ALA A 155 23.01 18.81 12.06
C ALA A 155 24.38 18.61 12.71
N ARG A 156 24.76 17.37 12.99
CA ARG A 156 26.10 17.01 13.52
C ARG A 156 27.20 17.38 12.54
N SER A 157 27.01 17.18 11.23
CA SER A 157 28.02 17.54 10.23
C SER A 157 28.35 19.04 10.19
N ARG A 158 27.45 19.90 10.68
CA ARG A 158 27.66 21.35 10.78
C ARG A 158 28.51 21.76 11.97
N THR A 159 28.71 20.89 12.97
CA THR A 159 29.54 21.19 14.14
C THR A 159 30.97 20.68 13.98
N TYR A 160 31.24 19.85 12.97
CA TYR A 160 32.56 19.26 12.73
C TYR A 160 33.38 19.98 11.62
N ILE A 161 32.82 21.03 11.03
CA ILE A 161 33.44 21.91 10.01
C ILE A 161 33.08 23.34 10.38
#